data_AF-A0A3L8C9R6-F1
#
_entry.id   AF-A0A3L8C9R6-F1
#
_cell.length_a   1.000
_cell.length_b   1.000
_cell.length_c   1.000
_cell.angle_alpha   90.00
_cell.angle_beta   90.00
_cell.angle_gamma   90.00
#
_symmetry.space_group_name_H-M   'P 1'
#
loop_
_entity.id
_entity.type
_entity.pdbx_description
1 polymer ?
#
loop_
_entity_poly.entity_id
_entity_poly.type
_entity_poly.pdbx_seq_one_letter_code
_entity_poly.pdbx_strand_id
1 'polypeptide(L)'
;LVAGQGAGAVAEAAAKIAGVSKVLNADNAAYAHQLPENVAPLVAELGKGYSHILAAATSNGKNILPRVAAQLDVDQISEIISVESADTFKRPIYAGNAIATVQSSAAIKVITVRATGFDPVAAEGGSAAVE
;
A
#
# COMPACT_ATOMS: atom_id res chain seq x y z
N LEU A 1 -5.44 -5.90 -1.21
CA LEU A 1 -4.69 -7.04 -1.78
C LEU A 1 -3.97 -7.75 -0.65
N VAL A 2 -4.17 -9.05 -0.53
CA VAL A 2 -3.37 -9.97 0.26
C VAL A 2 -2.70 -10.91 -0.74
N ALA A 3 -1.38 -10.89 -0.84
CA ALA A 3 -0.63 -11.78 -1.72
C ALA A 3 0.28 -12.65 -0.87
N GLY A 4 0.32 -13.96 -1.09
CA GLY A 4 1.12 -14.89 -0.28
C GLY A 4 0.87 -16.34 -0.66
N GLN A 5 1.34 -17.27 0.16
CA GLN A 5 1.04 -18.70 0.06
C GLN A 5 0.24 -19.13 1.30
N GLY A 6 -0.91 -19.78 1.11
CA GLY A 6 -1.82 -20.13 2.20
C GLY A 6 -2.40 -18.87 2.87
N ALA A 7 -2.69 -17.84 2.08
CA ALA A 7 -3.02 -16.51 2.56
C ALA A 7 -4.50 -16.32 2.91
N GLY A 8 -5.34 -17.34 2.73
CA GLY A 8 -6.80 -17.27 2.97
C GLY A 8 -7.19 -16.72 4.34
N ALA A 9 -6.57 -17.22 5.43
CA ALA A 9 -6.87 -16.74 6.78
C ALA A 9 -6.53 -15.24 6.98
N VAL A 10 -5.47 -14.76 6.31
CA VAL A 10 -5.09 -13.34 6.33
C VAL A 10 -6.07 -12.50 5.50
N ALA A 11 -6.55 -13.03 4.37
CA ALA A 11 -7.57 -12.38 3.56
C ALA A 11 -8.91 -12.25 4.30
N GLU A 12 -9.34 -13.30 5.00
CA GLU A 12 -10.52 -13.27 5.86
C GLU A 12 -10.37 -12.29 7.03
N ALA A 13 -9.20 -12.23 7.67
CA ALA A 13 -8.92 -11.24 8.70
C ALA A 13 -8.97 -9.81 8.15
N ALA A 14 -8.39 -9.57 6.98
CA ALA A 14 -8.43 -8.27 6.31
C ALA A 14 -9.86 -7.84 5.96
N ALA A 15 -10.74 -8.79 5.61
CA ALA A 15 -12.12 -8.50 5.25
C ALA A 15 -12.98 -7.99 6.43
N LYS A 16 -12.56 -8.30 7.67
CA LYS A 16 -13.21 -7.85 8.89
C LYS A 16 -12.78 -6.46 9.33
N ILE A 17 -11.72 -5.89 8.76
CA ILE A 17 -11.23 -4.56 9.13
C ILE A 17 -12.25 -3.51 8.71
N ALA A 18 -12.62 -2.62 9.65
CA ALA A 18 -13.55 -1.54 9.37
C ALA A 18 -12.99 -0.61 8.26
N GLY A 19 -13.82 -0.33 7.25
CA GLY A 19 -13.47 0.54 6.11
C GLY A 19 -12.85 -0.18 4.91
N VAL A 20 -12.50 -1.47 5.02
CA VAL A 20 -12.13 -2.27 3.84
C VAL A 20 -13.40 -2.60 3.05
N SER A 21 -13.41 -2.26 1.76
CA SER A 21 -14.56 -2.51 0.87
C SER A 21 -14.46 -3.84 0.13
N LYS A 22 -13.23 -4.27 -0.19
CA LYS A 22 -12.94 -5.50 -0.93
C LYS A 22 -11.53 -6.00 -0.60
N VAL A 23 -11.37 -7.31 -0.47
CA VAL A 23 -10.07 -7.97 -0.34
C VAL A 23 -9.81 -8.82 -1.58
N LEU A 24 -8.79 -8.44 -2.35
CA LEU A 24 -8.25 -9.30 -3.40
C LEU A 24 -7.25 -10.28 -2.76
N ASN A 25 -7.42 -11.58 -2.93
CA ASN A 25 -6.57 -12.64 -2.41
C ASN A 25 -5.77 -13.32 -3.54
N ALA A 26 -4.48 -13.00 -3.63
CA ALA A 26 -3.54 -13.66 -4.53
C ALA A 26 -2.77 -14.76 -3.78
N ASP A 27 -3.37 -15.94 -3.69
CA ASP A 27 -2.77 -17.11 -3.03
C ASP A 27 -1.99 -17.97 -4.03
N ASN A 28 -0.66 -17.89 -4.00
CA ASN A 28 0.23 -18.65 -4.85
C ASN A 28 1.63 -18.79 -4.22
N ALA A 29 2.28 -19.94 -4.45
CA ALA A 29 3.65 -20.18 -3.99
C ALA A 29 4.67 -19.14 -4.50
N ALA A 30 4.42 -18.52 -5.67
CA ALA A 30 5.26 -17.44 -6.19
C ALA A 30 5.33 -16.22 -5.25
N TYR A 31 4.32 -16.00 -4.39
CA TYR A 31 4.26 -14.87 -3.47
C TYR A 31 4.71 -15.22 -2.04
N ALA A 32 5.14 -16.47 -1.79
CA ALA A 32 5.47 -16.98 -0.45
C ALA A 32 6.50 -16.11 0.30
N HIS A 33 7.47 -15.55 -0.42
CA HIS A 33 8.58 -14.79 0.16
C HIS A 33 8.51 -13.29 -0.10
N GLN A 34 7.39 -12.79 -0.64
CA GLN A 34 7.20 -11.36 -0.92
C GLN A 34 8.33 -10.75 -1.78
N LEU A 35 8.90 -11.53 -2.70
CA LEU A 35 9.96 -11.04 -3.59
C LEU A 35 9.40 -9.93 -4.49
N PRO A 36 10.06 -8.76 -4.57
CA PRO A 36 9.56 -7.63 -5.34
C PRO A 36 9.44 -7.94 -6.84
N GLU A 37 10.26 -8.84 -7.38
CA GLU A 37 10.17 -9.32 -8.76
C GLU A 37 8.85 -10.02 -9.05
N ASN A 38 8.26 -10.69 -8.05
CA ASN A 38 7.00 -11.42 -8.17
C ASN A 38 5.80 -10.55 -7.79
N VAL A 39 5.90 -9.80 -6.67
CA VAL A 39 4.77 -9.05 -6.12
C VAL A 39 4.56 -7.71 -6.85
N ALA A 40 5.61 -7.01 -7.26
CA ALA A 40 5.44 -5.70 -7.89
C ALA A 40 4.66 -5.76 -9.23
N PRO A 41 4.91 -6.70 -10.15
CA PRO A 41 4.09 -6.83 -11.36
C PRO A 41 2.61 -7.06 -11.08
N LEU A 42 2.28 -7.88 -10.07
CA LEU A 42 0.90 -8.11 -9.63
C LEU A 42 0.26 -6.79 -9.16
N VAL A 43 0.96 -6.05 -8.29
CA VAL A 43 0.44 -4.78 -7.75
C VAL A 43 0.32 -3.72 -8.84
N ALA A 44 1.28 -3.63 -9.77
CA ALA A 44 1.23 -2.67 -10.86
C ALA A 44 0.07 -2.98 -11.83
N GLU A 45 -0.12 -4.25 -12.19
CA GLU A 45 -1.21 -4.63 -13.11
C GLU A 45 -2.59 -4.33 -12.51
N LEU A 46 -2.83 -4.77 -11.28
CA LEU A 46 -4.08 -4.46 -10.56
C LEU A 46 -4.24 -2.96 -10.31
N GLY A 47 -3.12 -2.29 -10.01
CA GLY A 47 -3.03 -0.88 -9.65
C GLY A 47 -3.50 0.09 -10.74
N LYS A 48 -3.48 -0.31 -12.02
CA LYS A 48 -3.98 0.50 -13.15
C LYS A 48 -5.45 0.91 -13.00
N GLY A 49 -6.25 0.13 -12.26
CA GLY A 49 -7.65 0.44 -11.96
C GLY A 49 -7.87 1.37 -10.77
N TYR A 50 -6.81 1.82 -10.10
CA TYR A 50 -6.87 2.61 -8.87
C TYR A 50 -6.12 3.94 -9.03
N SER A 51 -6.59 4.98 -8.33
CA SER A 51 -5.89 6.27 -8.27
C SER A 51 -4.79 6.30 -7.20
N HIS A 52 -4.80 5.35 -6.26
CA HIS A 52 -3.87 5.30 -5.14
C HIS A 52 -3.46 3.86 -4.82
N ILE A 53 -2.17 3.65 -4.61
CA ILE A 53 -1.59 2.38 -4.19
C ILE A 53 -0.76 2.63 -2.95
N LEU A 54 -1.19 2.09 -1.81
CA LEU A 54 -0.54 2.30 -0.52
C LEU A 54 -0.05 0.99 0.08
N ALA A 55 1.07 1.06 0.79
CA ALA A 55 1.54 0.01 1.69
C ALA A 55 2.14 0.64 2.94
N ALA A 56 2.14 -0.09 4.06
CA ALA A 56 2.91 0.34 5.22
C ALA A 56 4.40 0.38 4.88
N ALA A 57 5.14 1.33 5.47
CA ALA A 57 6.56 1.54 5.25
C ALA A 57 7.45 0.48 5.97
N THR A 58 7.07 -0.79 5.88
CA THR A 58 7.84 -1.95 6.32
C THR A 58 8.98 -2.27 5.34
N SER A 59 9.85 -3.22 5.67
CA SER A 59 10.88 -3.70 4.75
C SER A 59 10.28 -4.15 3.41
N ASN A 60 9.14 -4.86 3.44
CA ASN A 60 8.47 -5.30 2.20
C ASN A 60 7.86 -4.13 1.43
N GLY A 61 7.13 -3.22 2.08
CA GLY A 61 6.54 -2.06 1.41
C GLY A 61 7.58 -1.17 0.74
N LYS A 62 8.71 -0.94 1.42
CA LYS A 62 9.85 -0.17 0.90
C LYS A 62 10.61 -0.89 -0.21
N ASN A 63 10.59 -2.23 -0.25
CA ASN A 63 11.20 -3.03 -1.29
C ASN A 63 10.32 -3.13 -2.55
N ILE A 64 9.00 -3.21 -2.37
CA ILE A 64 8.03 -3.47 -3.47
C ILE A 64 7.58 -2.17 -4.15
N LEU A 65 7.15 -1.16 -3.40
CA LEU A 65 6.45 -0.01 -4.01
C LEU A 65 7.29 0.87 -4.94
N PRO A 66 8.60 1.10 -4.72
CA PRO A 66 9.42 1.80 -5.72
C PRO A 66 9.43 1.10 -7.08
N ARG A 67 9.42 -0.24 -7.10
CA ARG A 67 9.34 -1.03 -8.34
C ARG A 67 7.98 -0.93 -9.00
N VAL A 68 6.90 -0.92 -8.22
CA VAL A 68 5.53 -0.68 -8.70
C VAL A 68 5.42 0.70 -9.36
N ALA A 69 5.92 1.74 -8.68
CA ALA A 69 5.90 3.11 -9.19
C ALA A 69 6.66 3.23 -10.52
N ALA A 70 7.85 2.63 -10.61
CA ALA A 70 8.62 2.59 -11.84
C ALA A 70 7.90 1.85 -12.99
N GLN A 71 7.20 0.75 -12.70
CA GLN A 71 6.41 0.03 -13.72
C GLN A 71 5.19 0.80 -14.21
N LEU A 72 4.66 1.70 -13.39
CA LEU A 72 3.53 2.57 -13.72
C LEU A 72 3.97 3.93 -14.27
N ASP A 73 5.27 4.19 -14.38
CA ASP A 73 5.86 5.47 -14.80
C ASP A 73 5.37 6.67 -13.95
N VAL A 74 5.40 6.50 -12.62
CA VAL A 74 5.01 7.54 -11.65
C VAL A 74 6.02 7.65 -10.50
N ASP A 75 5.99 8.78 -9.81
CA ASP A 75 6.78 8.99 -8.60
C ASP A 75 6.32 8.09 -7.44
N GLN A 76 7.28 7.73 -6.58
CA GLN A 76 7.01 7.07 -5.31
C GLN A 76 7.12 8.07 -4.16
N ILE A 77 6.05 8.23 -3.37
CA ILE A 77 6.03 9.11 -2.19
C ILE A 77 6.28 8.27 -0.93
N SER A 78 7.45 8.45 -0.32
CA SER A 78 7.87 7.63 0.80
C SER A 78 7.43 8.15 2.18
N GLU A 79 6.98 7.25 3.03
CA GLU A 79 6.76 7.46 4.47
C GLU A 79 5.90 8.68 4.83
N ILE A 80 4.73 8.81 4.21
CA ILE A 80 3.80 9.87 4.58
C ILE A 80 3.34 9.70 6.03
N ILE A 81 3.10 10.84 6.68
CA ILE A 81 2.58 10.96 8.05
C ILE A 81 1.28 11.75 8.11
N SER A 82 0.85 12.35 6.99
CA SER A 82 -0.43 13.06 6.87
C SER A 82 -0.90 13.04 5.42
N VAL A 83 -2.22 13.05 5.24
CA VAL A 83 -2.91 13.23 3.96
C VAL A 83 -3.66 14.57 4.04
N GLU A 84 -3.24 15.55 3.26
CA GLU A 84 -3.85 16.88 3.24
C GLU A 84 -4.97 16.97 2.19
N SER A 85 -4.80 16.25 1.07
CA SER A 85 -5.79 16.10 -0.01
C SER A 85 -5.53 14.79 -0.78
N ALA A 86 -6.32 14.54 -1.82
CA ALA A 86 -6.15 13.38 -2.71
C ALA A 86 -4.83 13.40 -3.52
N ASP A 87 -4.08 14.49 -3.51
CA ASP A 87 -2.82 14.63 -4.25
C ASP A 87 -1.70 15.27 -3.42
N THR A 88 -1.96 15.62 -2.15
CA THR A 88 -1.04 16.35 -1.28
C THR A 88 -0.85 15.64 0.06
N PHE A 89 0.41 15.42 0.44
CA PHE A 89 0.81 14.62 1.60
C PHE A 89 1.93 15.31 2.38
N LYS A 90 2.05 15.02 3.68
CA LYS A 90 3.23 15.42 4.46
C LYS A 90 4.13 14.23 4.77
N ARG A 91 5.45 14.44 4.68
CA ARG A 91 6.46 13.43 5.02
C ARG A 91 7.66 14.04 5.74
N PRO A 92 8.28 13.32 6.69
CA PRO A 92 9.53 13.73 7.30
C PRO A 92 10.68 13.62 6.30
N ILE A 93 11.57 14.59 6.33
CA ILE A 93 12.85 14.62 5.61
C ILE A 93 13.97 14.98 6.60
N TYR A 94 15.23 14.83 6.18
CA TYR A 94 16.40 15.10 7.04
C TYR A 94 16.32 14.39 8.41
N ALA A 95 16.07 13.07 8.38
CA ALA A 95 15.91 12.24 9.59
C ALA A 95 14.81 12.74 10.56
N GLY A 96 13.79 13.45 10.05
CA GLY A 96 12.67 13.95 10.83
C GLY A 96 12.80 15.40 11.30
N ASN A 97 13.93 16.07 11.01
CA ASN A 97 14.15 17.46 11.42
C ASN A 97 13.31 18.47 10.63
N ALA A 98 12.78 18.10 9.47
CA ALA A 98 11.86 18.93 8.71
C ALA A 98 10.72 18.09 8.13
N ILE A 99 9.56 18.71 7.97
CA ILE A 99 8.37 18.10 7.37
C ILE A 99 8.13 18.78 6.01
N ALA A 100 8.20 18.00 4.94
CA ALA A 100 7.87 18.46 3.61
C ALA A 100 6.38 18.23 3.32
N THR A 101 5.75 19.22 2.69
CA THR A 101 4.45 19.04 2.03
C THR A 101 4.72 18.77 0.55
N VAL A 102 4.24 17.63 0.04
CA VAL A 102 4.50 17.15 -1.32
C VAL A 102 3.17 16.99 -2.03
N GLN A 103 3.02 17.67 -3.16
CA GLN A 103 1.89 17.49 -4.08
C GLN A 103 2.36 16.74 -5.32
N SER A 104 1.60 15.74 -5.78
CA SER A 104 1.92 14.96 -6.97
C SER A 104 0.86 15.11 -8.05
N SER A 105 1.30 15.44 -9.26
CA SER A 105 0.44 15.51 -10.46
C SER A 105 0.24 14.14 -11.14
N ALA A 106 0.90 13.08 -10.65
CA ALA A 106 0.78 11.75 -11.22
C ALA A 106 -0.66 11.23 -11.15
N ALA A 107 -1.11 10.49 -12.17
CA ALA A 107 -2.46 9.93 -12.22
C ALA A 107 -2.69 8.94 -11.05
N ILE A 108 -1.68 8.10 -10.78
CA ILE A 108 -1.68 7.11 -9.70
C ILE A 108 -0.66 7.51 -8.65
N LYS A 109 -1.08 7.58 -7.38
CA LYS A 109 -0.20 7.92 -6.26
C LYS A 109 0.31 6.63 -5.63
N VAL A 110 1.59 6.33 -5.77
CA VAL A 110 2.23 5.17 -5.15
C VAL A 110 2.94 5.60 -3.87
N ILE A 111 2.46 5.14 -2.72
CA ILE A 111 2.81 5.72 -1.42
C ILE A 111 3.18 4.65 -0.40
N THR A 112 4.27 4.86 0.35
CA THR A 112 4.47 4.14 1.62
C THR A 112 4.02 4.99 2.80
N VAL A 113 3.32 4.38 3.75
CA VAL A 113 2.75 5.07 4.92
C VAL A 113 3.56 4.74 6.17
N ARG A 114 4.00 5.76 6.90
CA ARG A 114 4.62 5.56 8.21
C ARG A 114 3.51 5.24 9.22
N ALA A 115 3.37 3.97 9.58
CA ALA A 115 2.26 3.48 10.38
C ALA A 115 2.08 4.23 11.72
N THR A 116 3.17 4.65 12.38
CA THR A 116 3.12 5.40 13.65
C THR A 116 2.56 6.82 13.51
N GLY A 117 2.33 7.32 12.30
CA GLY A 117 1.70 8.62 12.05
C GLY A 117 0.18 8.59 12.02
N PHE A 118 -0.44 7.41 12.13
CA PHE A 118 -1.88 7.24 12.02
C PHE A 118 -2.39 6.31 13.11
N ASP A 119 -3.57 6.60 13.63
CA ASP A 119 -4.26 5.70 14.55
C ASP A 119 -4.78 4.46 13.81
N PRO A 120 -4.64 3.25 14.39
CA PRO A 120 -5.19 2.06 13.80
C PRO A 120 -6.72 2.10 13.83
N VAL A 121 -7.35 1.64 12.74
CA VAL A 121 -8.80 1.38 12.71
C VAL A 121 -9.14 0.09 13.46
N ALA A 122 -10.42 -0.12 13.75
CA ALA A 122 -10.89 -1.37 14.33
C ALA A 122 -10.58 -2.56 13.40
N ALA A 123 -9.97 -3.60 13.96
CA ALA A 123 -9.64 -4.83 13.23
C ALA A 123 -10.89 -5.66 12.87
N GLU A 124 -12.03 -5.36 13.50
CA GLU A 124 -13.31 -6.01 13.29
C GLU A 124 -14.41 -4.96 13.03
N GLY A 125 -15.56 -5.41 12.52
CA GLY A 125 -16.71 -4.56 12.18
C GLY A 125 -16.87 -4.26 10.69
N GLY A 126 -15.94 -4.71 9.86
CA GLY A 126 -16.05 -4.76 8.40
C GLY A 126 -16.68 -6.07 7.89
N SER A 127 -17.05 -6.07 6.61
CA SER A 127 -17.71 -7.19 5.93
C SER A 127 -17.36 -7.28 4.45
N ALA A 128 -16.11 -6.95 4.11
CA ALA A 128 -15.64 -6.93 2.73
C ALA A 128 -15.75 -8.32 2.07
N ALA A 129 -16.05 -8.35 0.76
CA ALA A 129 -15.93 -9.60 0.00
C ALA A 129 -14.45 -9.94 -0.21
N VAL A 130 -14.13 -11.24 -0.10
CA VAL A 130 -12.83 -11.79 -0.49
C VAL A 130 -12.98 -12.38 -1.90
N GLU A 131 -12.17 -11.90 -2.84
CA GLU A 131 -12.15 -12.30 -4.26
C GLU A 131 -10.75 -12.80 -4.67
#